data_AF-A0A7C4IPK3-F1
#
_entry.id   AF-A0A7C4IPK3-F1
#
_cell.length_a   1.000
_cell.length_b   1.000
_cell.length_c   1.000
_cell.angle_alpha   90.00
_cell.angle_beta   90.00
_cell.angle_gamma   90.00
#
_symmetry.space_group_name_H-M   'P 1'
#
loop_
_entity.id
_entity.type
_entity.pdbx_description
1 polymer ?
#
loop_
_entity_poly.entity_id
_entity_poly.type
_entity_poly.pdbx_seq_one_letter_code
_entity_poly.pdbx_strand_id
1 'polypeptide(L)'
;MYLPSRMRCYGVEAVLACAVVVGAAIVGLSAATRSVSAAEAVPAERPAGVGRLFEVGWQRSVQAVRAAQEEYDRLKTLHPADPRIDFAFALIQLQQLRYSDATTALSKVLAADKGHLVAWKLKAWASALTKDYDAAFVEMKQIAALIARQGASAAEQTAADDAAAFLGSLCGYFEGPGAAGVNATLLSNTRRDIVKQLGASQAASFEQARAEVLKQFREASETSQQSRTAAEEAAAAEKERQLAQLAGQIESAEQAVSAAQSRYDQVQSEVDAELKEIRAQQQSLTADRRRVELEGASVRREITAIDLRIAELLRLADAEKDPILSQGYRSEAARWRISRDARLVRLAELERSAAALAAESQSLARQADAAQSRLQQQANTLASAQQTALRLRQQAARLSGQRISGGTAQVLDLERRRGALTNYVPLPVSLEEEKRRLLGALPE
;
A
#
# COMPACT_ATOMS: atom_id res chain seq x y z
N MET A 1 -28.46 21.34 17.85
CA MET A 1 -28.96 20.51 16.73
C MET A 1 -28.07 19.27 16.66
N TYR A 2 -28.58 18.16 17.19
CA TYR A 2 -27.93 16.86 17.26
C TYR A 2 -28.55 15.96 16.17
N LEU A 3 -27.74 15.34 15.33
CA LEU A 3 -28.12 14.15 14.57
C LEU A 3 -26.91 13.18 14.48
N PRO A 4 -27.06 11.92 14.92
CA PRO A 4 -25.98 10.93 14.95
C PRO A 4 -26.08 9.85 13.84
N SER A 5 -24.93 9.21 13.63
CA SER A 5 -24.69 7.77 13.42
C SER A 5 -25.56 6.95 12.44
N ARG A 6 -24.89 6.38 11.42
CA ARG A 6 -25.35 5.16 10.72
C ARG A 6 -24.42 3.98 11.03
N MET A 7 -24.93 3.05 11.83
CA MET A 7 -24.50 1.65 11.89
C MET A 7 -24.90 0.93 10.59
N ARG A 8 -24.08 -0.02 10.13
CA ARG A 8 -24.53 -1.11 9.24
C ARG A 8 -24.21 -2.45 9.88
N CYS A 9 -25.24 -3.27 9.89
CA CYS A 9 -25.39 -4.53 10.59
C CYS A 9 -24.67 -5.69 9.90
N TYR A 10 -24.35 -6.67 10.74
CA TYR A 10 -24.10 -8.06 10.40
C TYR A 10 -25.33 -8.74 9.78
N GLY A 11 -25.07 -9.72 8.92
CA GLY A 11 -26.00 -10.78 8.51
C GLY A 11 -25.22 -11.85 7.71
N VAL A 12 -25.47 -13.15 7.73
CA VAL A 12 -26.14 -14.13 8.61
C VAL A 12 -25.87 -15.48 7.90
N GLU A 13 -25.75 -16.56 8.66
CA GLU A 13 -25.57 -17.95 8.21
C GLU A 13 -26.83 -18.55 7.53
N ALA A 14 -26.64 -19.58 6.69
CA ALA A 14 -27.57 -20.72 6.44
C ALA A 14 -26.82 -21.73 5.53
N VAL A 15 -26.46 -22.96 5.91
CA VAL A 15 -27.22 -24.16 6.33
C VAL A 15 -28.19 -24.71 5.27
N LEU A 16 -27.81 -25.86 4.67
CA LEU A 16 -28.67 -26.87 4.02
C LEU A 16 -27.80 -28.15 3.89
N ALA A 17 -27.96 -29.21 4.69
CA ALA A 17 -29.08 -30.15 4.92
C ALA A 17 -29.14 -31.33 3.90
N CYS A 18 -28.78 -32.50 4.42
CA CYS A 18 -29.31 -33.87 4.22
C CYS A 18 -29.76 -34.37 2.84
N ALA A 19 -29.20 -35.53 2.44
CA ALA A 19 -30.01 -36.67 1.96
C ALA A 19 -29.27 -38.00 2.18
N VAL A 20 -29.82 -38.81 3.08
CA VAL A 20 -29.54 -40.25 3.25
C VAL A 20 -30.54 -41.01 2.39
N VAL A 21 -30.09 -41.98 1.59
CA VAL A 21 -30.96 -43.05 1.09
C VAL A 21 -30.26 -44.39 1.29
N VAL A 22 -30.89 -45.21 2.11
CA VAL A 22 -30.65 -46.63 2.33
C VAL A 22 -31.26 -47.41 1.16
N GLY A 23 -30.51 -48.35 0.60
CA GLY A 23 -31.02 -49.30 -0.40
C GLY A 23 -30.30 -50.64 -0.26
N ALA A 24 -30.88 -51.55 0.52
CA ALA A 24 -30.50 -52.95 0.59
C ALA A 24 -31.19 -53.72 -0.54
N ALA A 25 -30.44 -54.55 -1.27
CA ALA A 25 -30.99 -55.65 -2.06
C ALA A 25 -30.02 -56.83 -2.05
N ILE A 26 -30.47 -57.92 -1.43
CA ILE A 26 -29.85 -59.25 -1.40
C ILE A 26 -30.58 -60.10 -2.43
N VAL A 27 -29.87 -60.58 -3.47
CA VAL A 27 -30.09 -61.81 -4.27
C VAL A 27 -28.71 -62.06 -4.91
N GLY A 28 -28.00 -63.18 -4.84
CA GLY A 28 -28.38 -64.58 -4.76
C GLY A 28 -27.78 -65.30 -5.98
N LEU A 29 -26.93 -66.31 -5.73
CA LEU A 29 -26.57 -67.41 -6.63
C LEU A 29 -25.50 -67.20 -7.74
N SER A 30 -24.33 -67.80 -7.58
CA SER A 30 -23.94 -69.04 -8.31
C SER A 30 -22.43 -69.32 -8.20
N ALA A 31 -22.12 -70.57 -7.87
CA ALA A 31 -20.78 -71.12 -7.76
C ALA A 31 -20.10 -71.27 -9.13
N ALA A 32 -18.83 -70.87 -9.22
CA ALA A 32 -17.90 -71.38 -10.21
C ALA A 32 -16.51 -71.47 -9.57
N THR A 33 -16.17 -72.65 -9.07
CA THR A 33 -14.82 -73.04 -8.70
C THR A 33 -13.96 -73.10 -9.96
N ARG A 34 -13.16 -72.06 -10.20
CA ARG A 34 -11.96 -72.16 -11.04
C ARG A 34 -10.73 -72.07 -10.14
N SER A 35 -10.26 -73.24 -9.77
CA SER A 35 -8.87 -73.48 -9.39
C SER A 35 -7.98 -73.13 -10.58
N VAL A 36 -7.33 -71.96 -10.50
CA VAL A 36 -6.13 -71.66 -11.31
C VAL A 36 -4.93 -71.72 -10.38
N SER A 37 -4.07 -72.66 -10.74
CA SER A 37 -2.78 -72.97 -10.18
C SER A 37 -1.82 -71.77 -10.22
N ALA A 38 -1.10 -71.61 -9.11
CA ALA A 38 0.28 -71.16 -8.95
C ALA A 38 0.93 -70.28 -10.05
N ALA A 39 1.25 -69.06 -9.62
CA ALA A 39 2.61 -68.53 -9.54
C ALA A 39 3.51 -68.73 -10.76
N GLU A 40 3.60 -67.69 -11.59
CA GLU A 40 4.83 -67.32 -12.29
C GLU A 40 4.74 -65.84 -12.76
N ALA A 41 5.80 -65.08 -12.47
CA ALA A 41 6.10 -63.71 -12.95
C ALA A 41 5.30 -62.49 -12.40
N VAL A 42 5.38 -62.18 -11.09
CA VAL A 42 5.14 -60.82 -10.53
C VAL A 42 6.36 -60.13 -9.85
N PRO A 43 7.60 -60.68 -9.80
CA PRO A 43 8.69 -59.99 -9.09
C PRO A 43 9.25 -58.76 -9.84
N ALA A 44 9.19 -58.72 -11.18
CA ALA A 44 9.83 -57.67 -12.00
C ALA A 44 9.09 -56.32 -12.03
N GLU A 45 7.80 -56.26 -11.67
CA GLU A 45 7.04 -54.99 -11.69
C GLU A 45 7.26 -54.13 -10.44
N ARG A 46 7.73 -54.72 -9.33
CA ARG A 46 7.91 -54.00 -8.04
C ARG A 46 9.04 -52.97 -8.09
N PRO A 47 10.25 -53.29 -8.60
CA PRO A 47 11.33 -52.31 -8.74
C PRO A 47 10.95 -51.16 -9.67
N ALA A 48 10.37 -51.51 -10.81
CA ALA A 48 9.98 -50.56 -11.86
C ALA A 48 8.93 -49.56 -11.35
N GLY A 49 7.98 -50.02 -10.54
CA GLY A 49 6.93 -49.18 -9.95
C GLY A 49 7.46 -48.05 -9.06
N VAL A 50 8.37 -48.38 -8.13
CA VAL A 50 8.98 -47.36 -7.23
C VAL A 50 9.84 -46.36 -8.02
N GLY A 51 10.57 -46.84 -9.04
CA GLY A 51 11.31 -45.97 -9.97
C GLY A 51 10.40 -44.96 -10.67
N ARG A 52 9.29 -45.44 -11.24
CA ARG A 52 8.30 -44.61 -11.91
C ARG A 52 7.63 -43.60 -10.97
N LEU A 53 7.36 -43.99 -9.73
CA LEU A 53 6.81 -43.09 -8.71
C LEU A 53 7.73 -41.88 -8.47
N PHE A 54 9.04 -42.10 -8.36
CA PHE A 54 10.00 -40.98 -8.29
C PHE A 54 10.06 -40.19 -9.60
N GLU A 55 10.06 -40.85 -10.76
CA GLU A 55 10.12 -40.18 -12.06
C GLU A 55 8.98 -39.15 -12.23
N VAL A 56 7.74 -39.55 -11.91
CA VAL A 56 6.57 -38.67 -12.07
C VAL A 56 6.43 -37.66 -10.93
N GLY A 57 6.90 -38.01 -9.73
CA GLY A 57 6.63 -37.26 -8.50
C GLY A 57 7.73 -36.30 -8.04
N TRP A 58 8.97 -36.47 -8.47
CA TRP A 58 10.10 -35.77 -7.84
C TRP A 58 10.10 -34.25 -8.02
N GLN A 59 9.44 -33.76 -9.06
CA GLN A 59 9.35 -32.32 -9.34
C GLN A 59 8.37 -31.62 -8.40
N ARG A 60 8.64 -30.34 -8.08
CA ARG A 60 7.77 -29.48 -7.27
C ARG A 60 6.69 -28.82 -8.15
N SER A 61 5.77 -29.61 -8.70
CA SER A 61 4.66 -29.10 -9.51
C SER A 61 3.33 -29.74 -9.11
N VAL A 62 2.22 -29.01 -9.30
CA VAL A 62 0.87 -29.53 -9.00
C VAL A 62 0.55 -30.80 -9.80
N GLN A 63 1.04 -30.88 -11.04
CA GLN A 63 0.90 -32.06 -11.89
C GLN A 63 1.71 -33.24 -11.34
N ALA A 64 2.95 -33.03 -10.91
CA ALA A 64 3.79 -34.06 -10.30
C ALA A 64 3.20 -34.57 -8.98
N VAL A 65 2.61 -33.69 -8.17
CA VAL A 65 1.88 -34.07 -6.94
C VAL A 65 0.73 -35.03 -7.26
N ARG A 66 -0.09 -34.69 -8.25
CA ARG A 66 -1.24 -35.50 -8.65
C ARG A 66 -0.79 -36.84 -9.26
N ALA A 67 0.19 -36.81 -10.16
CA ALA A 67 0.73 -38.01 -10.78
C ALA A 67 1.37 -38.95 -9.75
N ALA A 68 2.10 -38.42 -8.77
CA ALA A 68 2.65 -39.20 -7.67
C ALA A 68 1.55 -39.86 -6.83
N GLN A 69 0.45 -39.16 -6.56
CA GLN A 69 -0.68 -39.72 -5.81
C GLN A 69 -1.37 -40.85 -6.59
N GLU A 70 -1.65 -40.63 -7.89
CA GLU A 70 -2.27 -41.64 -8.76
C GLU A 70 -1.39 -42.90 -8.88
N GLU A 71 -0.07 -42.74 -9.05
CA GLU A 71 0.86 -43.87 -9.11
C GLU A 71 1.02 -44.54 -7.74
N TYR A 72 1.04 -43.78 -6.63
CA TYR A 72 1.05 -44.34 -5.28
C TYR A 72 -0.20 -45.20 -5.02
N ASP A 73 -1.39 -44.71 -5.33
CA ASP A 73 -2.65 -45.43 -5.13
C ASP A 73 -2.71 -46.71 -5.97
N ARG A 74 -2.24 -46.64 -7.22
CA ARG A 74 -2.06 -47.81 -8.08
C ARG A 74 -1.11 -48.83 -7.45
N LEU A 75 0.08 -48.42 -7.04
CA LEU A 75 1.09 -49.31 -6.46
C LEU A 75 0.62 -49.91 -5.12
N LYS A 76 -0.09 -49.16 -4.28
CA LYS A 76 -0.68 -49.69 -3.03
C LYS A 76 -1.81 -50.69 -3.29
N THR A 77 -2.55 -50.55 -4.38
CA THR A 77 -3.56 -51.54 -4.79
C THR A 77 -2.90 -52.86 -5.19
N LEU A 78 -1.79 -52.80 -5.91
CA LEU A 78 -1.04 -53.99 -6.36
C LEU A 78 -0.20 -54.63 -5.23
N HIS A 79 0.37 -53.80 -4.35
CA HIS A 79 1.32 -54.21 -3.32
C HIS A 79 1.00 -53.54 -1.97
N PRO A 80 -0.11 -53.91 -1.31
CA PRO A 80 -0.59 -53.21 -0.11
C PRO A 80 0.36 -53.30 1.08
N ALA A 81 1.17 -54.36 1.17
CA ALA A 81 2.06 -54.62 2.30
C ALA A 81 3.51 -54.13 2.10
N ASP A 82 3.88 -53.55 0.96
CA ASP A 82 5.27 -53.13 0.72
C ASP A 82 5.54 -51.74 1.35
N PRO A 83 6.39 -51.66 2.41
CA PRO A 83 6.67 -50.40 3.10
C PRO A 83 7.55 -49.46 2.27
N ARG A 84 8.25 -49.96 1.25
CA ARG A 84 9.14 -49.15 0.41
C ARG A 84 8.34 -48.15 -0.44
N ILE A 85 7.11 -48.51 -0.82
CA ILE A 85 6.20 -47.63 -1.56
C ILE A 85 5.81 -46.43 -0.69
N ASP A 86 5.44 -46.68 0.56
CA ASP A 86 5.10 -45.63 1.53
C ASP A 86 6.32 -44.74 1.83
N PHE A 87 7.52 -45.32 1.92
CA PHE A 87 8.74 -44.56 2.14
C PHE A 87 9.13 -43.70 0.94
N ALA A 88 9.08 -44.25 -0.29
CA ALA A 88 9.32 -43.50 -1.52
C ALA A 88 8.36 -42.31 -1.64
N PHE A 89 7.08 -42.55 -1.35
CA PHE A 89 6.05 -41.52 -1.39
C PHE A 89 6.29 -40.44 -0.35
N ALA A 90 6.70 -40.81 0.88
CA ALA A 90 7.09 -39.85 1.90
C ALA A 90 8.25 -38.95 1.46
N LEU A 91 9.30 -39.51 0.83
CA LEU A 91 10.44 -38.74 0.33
C LEU A 91 10.01 -37.74 -0.75
N ILE A 92 9.11 -38.14 -1.66
CA ILE A 92 8.52 -37.24 -2.67
C ILE A 92 7.75 -36.11 -1.99
N GLN A 93 6.93 -36.41 -0.99
CA GLN A 93 6.17 -35.40 -0.27
C GLN A 93 7.06 -34.41 0.47
N LEU A 94 8.15 -34.87 1.10
CA LEU A 94 9.17 -33.98 1.68
C LEU A 94 9.82 -33.10 0.61
N GLN A 95 10.17 -33.67 -0.54
CA GLN A 95 10.73 -32.92 -1.67
C GLN A 95 9.74 -31.88 -2.20
N GLN A 96 8.44 -32.15 -2.14
CA GLN A 96 7.35 -31.24 -2.50
C GLN A 96 6.94 -30.29 -1.36
N LEU A 97 7.64 -30.30 -0.22
CA LEU A 97 7.36 -29.49 0.97
C LEU A 97 5.99 -29.77 1.62
N ARG A 98 5.41 -30.96 1.37
CA ARG A 98 4.15 -31.44 1.95
C ARG A 98 4.40 -32.19 3.25
N TYR A 99 4.85 -31.48 4.27
CA TYR A 99 5.36 -32.09 5.51
C TYR A 99 4.32 -32.90 6.30
N SER A 100 3.07 -32.43 6.41
CA SER A 100 1.99 -33.14 7.12
C SER A 100 1.57 -34.45 6.45
N ASP A 101 1.60 -34.47 5.11
CA ASP A 101 1.31 -35.68 4.36
C ASP A 101 2.48 -36.65 4.51
N ALA A 102 3.72 -36.13 4.46
CA ALA A 102 4.92 -36.92 4.65
C ALA A 102 4.97 -37.59 6.02
N THR A 103 4.59 -36.90 7.11
CA THR A 103 4.54 -37.52 8.44
C THR A 103 3.49 -38.65 8.52
N THR A 104 2.39 -38.53 7.77
CA THR A 104 1.37 -39.57 7.64
C THR A 104 1.92 -40.78 6.89
N ALA A 105 2.59 -40.58 5.75
CA ALA A 105 3.23 -41.64 4.99
C ALA A 105 4.35 -42.33 5.79
N LEU A 106 5.20 -41.57 6.48
CA LEU A 106 6.24 -42.10 7.37
C LEU A 106 5.67 -42.91 8.53
N SER A 107 4.50 -42.54 9.05
CA SER A 107 3.83 -43.34 10.09
C SER A 107 3.44 -44.74 9.59
N LYS A 108 3.05 -44.87 8.31
CA LYS A 108 2.76 -46.18 7.69
C LYS A 108 4.03 -47.01 7.56
N VAL A 109 5.14 -46.40 7.15
CA VAL A 109 6.46 -47.08 7.08
C VAL A 109 6.85 -47.61 8.46
N LEU A 110 6.73 -46.78 9.49
CA LEU A 110 7.11 -47.12 10.87
C LEU A 110 6.18 -48.14 11.53
N ALA A 111 4.93 -48.26 11.04
CA ALA A 111 4.03 -49.33 11.46
C ALA A 111 4.49 -50.70 10.95
N ALA A 112 5.07 -50.75 9.73
CA ALA A 112 5.62 -51.96 9.14
C ALA A 112 7.04 -52.29 9.65
N ASP A 113 7.89 -51.27 9.79
CA ASP A 113 9.25 -51.40 10.30
C ASP A 113 9.56 -50.34 11.37
N LYS A 114 9.44 -50.75 12.63
CA LYS A 114 9.74 -49.88 13.78
C LYS A 114 11.24 -49.57 13.92
N GLY A 115 12.11 -50.36 13.28
CA GLY A 115 13.57 -50.22 13.31
C GLY A 115 14.12 -49.22 12.29
N HIS A 116 13.27 -48.67 11.42
CA HIS A 116 13.71 -47.79 10.34
C HIS A 116 14.15 -46.40 10.84
N LEU A 117 15.39 -46.28 11.29
CA LEU A 117 15.94 -45.06 11.90
C LEU A 117 15.77 -43.81 11.04
N VAL A 118 16.03 -43.91 9.73
CA VAL A 118 15.90 -42.77 8.79
C VAL A 118 14.46 -42.24 8.74
N ALA A 119 13.45 -43.12 8.74
CA ALA A 119 12.05 -42.73 8.71
C ALA A 119 11.66 -42.00 10.00
N TRP A 120 12.17 -42.44 11.16
CA TRP A 120 11.99 -41.71 12.43
C TRP A 120 12.65 -40.33 12.41
N LYS A 121 13.89 -40.19 11.92
CA LYS A 121 14.57 -38.88 11.81
C LYS A 121 13.77 -37.92 10.93
N LEU A 122 13.36 -38.37 9.74
CA LEU A 122 12.57 -37.57 8.81
C LEU A 122 11.23 -37.16 9.41
N LYS A 123 10.57 -38.07 10.15
CA LYS A 123 9.29 -37.79 10.80
C LYS A 123 9.44 -36.74 11.89
N ALA A 124 10.41 -36.91 12.80
CA ALA A 124 10.72 -35.95 13.86
C ALA A 124 11.00 -34.55 13.30
N TRP A 125 11.80 -34.48 12.23
CA TRP A 125 12.12 -33.21 11.56
C TRP A 125 10.89 -32.56 10.92
N ALA A 126 10.06 -33.33 10.22
CA ALA A 126 8.84 -32.82 9.59
C ALA A 126 7.80 -32.38 10.63
N SER A 127 7.61 -33.14 11.73
CA SER A 127 6.75 -32.78 12.86
C SER A 127 7.21 -31.46 13.50
N ALA A 128 8.52 -31.27 13.67
CA ALA A 128 9.10 -30.03 14.16
C ALA A 128 8.82 -28.84 13.22
N LEU A 129 8.91 -29.03 11.90
CA LEU A 129 8.58 -28.00 10.90
C LEU A 129 7.10 -27.62 10.93
N THR A 130 6.21 -28.59 11.09
CA THR A 130 4.76 -28.37 11.18
C THR A 130 4.31 -27.88 12.56
N LYS A 131 5.26 -27.66 13.48
CA LYS A 131 5.04 -27.23 14.86
C LYS A 131 4.20 -28.22 15.70
N ASP A 132 4.21 -29.50 15.33
CA ASP A 132 3.67 -30.58 16.15
C ASP A 132 4.76 -31.08 17.11
N TYR A 133 5.03 -30.26 18.12
CA TYR A 133 6.17 -30.48 19.02
C TYR A 133 5.99 -31.70 19.92
N ASP A 134 4.75 -32.02 20.31
CA ASP A 134 4.46 -33.21 21.11
C ASP A 134 4.78 -34.49 20.33
N ALA A 135 4.36 -34.56 19.05
CA ALA A 135 4.72 -35.67 18.17
C ALA A 135 6.25 -35.75 17.96
N ALA A 136 6.90 -34.61 17.73
CA ALA A 136 8.35 -34.55 17.58
C ALA A 136 9.08 -35.11 18.82
N PHE A 137 8.65 -34.78 20.03
CA PHE A 137 9.26 -35.32 21.25
C PHE A 137 9.08 -36.83 21.42
N VAL A 138 7.90 -37.36 21.06
CA VAL A 138 7.68 -38.81 21.05
C VAL A 138 8.61 -39.48 20.06
N GLU A 139 8.73 -38.93 18.85
CA GLU A 139 9.60 -39.44 17.79
C GLU A 139 11.08 -39.40 18.19
N MET A 140 11.53 -38.31 18.81
CA MET A 140 12.90 -38.18 19.33
C MET A 140 13.24 -39.25 20.38
N LYS A 141 12.30 -39.59 21.27
CA LYS A 141 12.49 -40.68 22.25
C LYS A 141 12.61 -42.05 21.57
N GLN A 142 11.87 -42.29 20.48
CA GLN A 142 11.99 -43.54 19.72
C GLN A 142 13.35 -43.64 19.00
N ILE A 143 13.84 -42.53 18.44
CA ILE A 143 15.19 -42.46 17.84
C ILE A 143 16.25 -42.84 18.88
N ALA A 144 16.20 -42.25 20.09
CA ALA A 144 17.14 -42.56 21.16
C ALA A 144 17.11 -44.05 21.55
N ALA A 145 15.91 -44.64 21.63
CA ALA A 145 15.75 -46.06 21.94
C ALA A 145 16.30 -46.98 20.85
N LEU A 146 16.25 -46.57 19.58
CA LEU A 146 16.85 -47.31 18.47
C LEU A 146 18.38 -47.21 18.48
N ILE A 147 18.93 -46.01 18.72
CA ILE A 147 20.38 -45.80 18.88
C ILE A 147 20.94 -46.72 19.97
N ALA A 148 20.25 -46.82 21.11
CA ALA A 148 20.66 -47.67 22.23
C ALA A 148 20.69 -49.18 21.91
N ARG A 149 20.05 -49.61 20.82
CA ARG A 149 19.98 -51.01 20.37
C ARG A 149 20.95 -51.34 19.23
N GLN A 150 21.59 -50.34 18.63
CA GLN A 150 22.50 -50.56 17.50
C GLN A 150 23.77 -51.29 17.94
N GLY A 151 24.33 -52.10 17.04
CA GLY A 151 25.48 -52.96 17.30
C GLY A 151 26.79 -52.21 17.48
N ALA A 152 27.85 -52.96 17.82
CA ALA A 152 29.18 -52.44 18.10
C ALA A 152 30.04 -52.22 16.84
N SER A 153 29.49 -52.36 15.63
CA SER A 153 30.29 -52.13 14.42
C SER A 153 30.59 -50.63 14.25
N ALA A 154 31.75 -50.32 13.67
CA ALA A 154 32.16 -48.93 13.49
C ALA A 154 31.15 -48.11 12.64
N ALA A 155 30.55 -48.73 11.62
CA ALA A 155 29.56 -48.06 10.76
C ALA A 155 28.24 -47.78 11.52
N GLU A 156 27.78 -48.70 12.36
CA GLU A 156 26.62 -48.49 13.21
C GLU A 156 26.89 -47.41 14.26
N GLN A 157 28.11 -47.35 14.80
CA GLN A 157 28.49 -46.34 15.78
C GLN A 157 28.52 -44.92 15.18
N THR A 158 29.05 -44.76 13.97
CA THR A 158 28.98 -43.47 13.26
C THR A 158 27.52 -43.06 13.00
N ALA A 159 26.67 -43.98 12.55
CA ALA A 159 25.26 -43.69 12.32
C ALA A 159 24.51 -43.33 13.62
N ALA A 160 24.86 -43.98 14.73
CA ALA A 160 24.37 -43.67 16.07
C ALA A 160 24.79 -42.27 16.53
N ASP A 161 26.06 -41.90 16.34
CA ASP A 161 26.59 -40.58 16.69
C ASP A 161 25.94 -39.47 15.84
N ASP A 162 25.75 -39.69 14.54
CA ASP A 162 25.05 -38.77 13.64
C ASP A 162 23.57 -38.58 14.02
N ALA A 163 22.90 -39.66 14.42
CA ALA A 163 21.52 -39.60 14.89
C ALA A 163 21.42 -38.88 16.25
N ALA A 164 22.39 -39.07 17.15
CA ALA A 164 22.48 -38.35 18.41
C ALA A 164 22.75 -36.85 18.21
N ALA A 165 23.65 -36.49 17.28
CA ALA A 165 23.88 -35.10 16.89
C ALA A 165 22.59 -34.44 16.36
N PHE A 166 21.84 -35.15 15.49
CA PHE A 166 20.53 -34.67 15.00
C PHE A 166 19.53 -34.40 16.13
N LEU A 167 19.41 -35.31 17.12
CA LEU A 167 18.57 -35.10 18.29
C LEU A 167 19.02 -33.88 19.12
N GLY A 168 20.34 -33.69 19.23
CA GLY A 168 20.96 -32.55 19.88
C GLY A 168 20.57 -31.23 19.20
N SER A 169 20.69 -31.15 17.87
CA SER A 169 20.28 -29.98 17.09
C SER A 169 18.79 -29.65 17.25
N LEU A 170 17.90 -30.65 17.26
CA LEU A 170 16.47 -30.44 17.52
C LEU A 170 16.22 -29.89 18.93
N CYS A 171 16.88 -30.44 19.96
CA CYS A 171 16.77 -29.89 21.32
C CYS A 171 17.29 -28.46 21.40
N GLY A 172 18.43 -28.17 20.77
CA GLY A 172 18.98 -26.80 20.70
C GLY A 172 18.01 -25.83 20.01
N TYR A 173 17.32 -26.28 18.96
CA TYR A 173 16.29 -25.49 18.30
C TYR A 173 15.12 -25.19 19.25
N PHE A 174 14.59 -26.21 19.94
CA PHE A 174 13.46 -26.04 20.85
C PHE A 174 13.79 -25.24 22.12
N GLU A 175 15.06 -25.18 22.52
CA GLU A 175 15.51 -24.34 23.63
C GLU A 175 15.82 -22.90 23.22
N GLY A 176 16.11 -22.65 21.93
CA GLY A 176 16.42 -21.33 21.39
C GLY A 176 15.33 -20.83 20.44
N PRO A 177 15.54 -20.91 19.11
CA PRO A 177 14.63 -20.34 18.10
C PRO A 177 13.16 -20.75 18.23
N GLY A 178 12.89 -22.01 18.60
CA GLY A 178 11.56 -22.60 18.70
C GLY A 178 10.91 -22.51 20.09
N ALA A 179 11.60 -21.93 21.08
CA ALA A 179 11.19 -22.00 22.49
C ALA A 179 9.80 -21.42 22.78
N ALA A 180 9.38 -20.41 22.03
CA ALA A 180 8.08 -19.74 22.23
C ALA A 180 6.86 -20.68 22.09
N GLY A 181 6.99 -21.79 21.34
CA GLY A 181 5.91 -22.74 21.12
C GLY A 181 6.00 -24.03 21.95
N VAL A 182 7.03 -24.17 22.78
CA VAL A 182 7.39 -25.45 23.42
C VAL A 182 7.20 -25.39 24.93
N ASN A 183 6.65 -26.46 25.51
CA ASN A 183 6.63 -26.63 26.97
C ASN A 183 8.03 -26.96 27.49
N ALA A 184 8.65 -26.02 28.22
CA ALA A 184 10.02 -26.14 28.73
C ALA A 184 10.22 -27.35 29.67
N THR A 185 9.20 -27.72 30.46
CA THR A 185 9.27 -28.89 31.35
C THR A 185 9.27 -30.19 30.55
N LEU A 186 8.41 -30.29 29.54
CA LEU A 186 8.37 -31.45 28.66
C LEU A 186 9.69 -31.60 27.89
N LEU A 187 10.23 -30.51 27.36
CA LEU A 187 11.53 -30.50 26.68
C LEU A 187 12.66 -30.96 27.59
N SER A 188 12.74 -30.42 28.82
CA SER A 188 13.75 -30.80 29.81
C SER A 188 13.66 -32.29 30.20
N ASN A 189 12.45 -32.81 30.37
CA ASN A 189 12.21 -34.22 30.64
C ASN A 189 12.62 -35.10 29.45
N THR A 190 12.20 -34.74 28.24
CA THR A 190 12.55 -35.46 27.01
C THR A 190 14.05 -35.50 26.78
N ARG A 191 14.74 -34.36 26.94
CA ARG A 191 16.21 -34.30 26.83
C ARG A 191 16.89 -35.24 27.84
N ARG A 192 16.44 -35.21 29.10
CA ARG A 192 16.96 -36.09 30.16
C ARG A 192 16.75 -37.57 29.83
N ASP A 193 15.58 -37.93 29.30
CA ASP A 193 15.25 -39.30 28.92
C ASP A 193 16.09 -39.78 27.73
N ILE A 194 16.34 -38.91 26.75
CA ILE A 194 17.21 -39.20 25.60
C ILE A 194 18.64 -39.44 26.07
N VAL A 195 19.24 -38.50 26.81
CA VAL A 195 20.65 -38.59 27.24
C VAL A 195 20.90 -39.84 28.10
N LYS A 196 19.94 -40.26 28.92
CA LYS A 196 20.03 -41.51 29.71
C LYS A 196 20.14 -42.79 28.85
N GLN A 197 19.66 -42.76 27.62
CA GLN A 197 19.68 -43.91 26.69
C GLN A 197 20.93 -43.91 25.80
N LEU A 198 21.62 -42.78 25.68
CA LEU A 198 22.79 -42.62 24.84
C LEU A 198 24.05 -43.12 25.56
N GLY A 199 24.95 -43.77 24.81
CA GLY A 199 26.31 -44.03 25.28
C GLY A 199 27.14 -42.75 25.37
N ALA A 200 28.35 -42.84 25.95
CA ALA A 200 29.19 -41.66 26.19
C ALA A 200 29.55 -40.88 24.90
N SER A 201 29.86 -41.59 23.81
CA SER A 201 30.14 -40.97 22.50
C SER A 201 28.92 -40.22 21.97
N GLN A 202 27.76 -40.90 21.95
CA GLN A 202 26.52 -40.33 21.44
C GLN A 202 26.05 -39.13 22.27
N ALA A 203 26.19 -39.21 23.60
CA ALA A 203 25.85 -38.11 24.50
C ALA A 203 26.73 -36.87 24.26
N ALA A 204 28.02 -37.06 23.96
CA ALA A 204 28.92 -35.97 23.59
C ALA A 204 28.51 -35.32 22.25
N SER A 205 28.23 -36.14 21.22
CA SER A 205 27.73 -35.66 19.92
C SER A 205 26.40 -34.91 20.05
N PHE A 206 25.49 -35.40 20.89
CA PHE A 206 24.22 -34.75 21.21
C PHE A 206 24.43 -33.36 21.83
N GLU A 207 25.22 -33.26 22.91
CA GLU A 207 25.42 -31.98 23.60
C GLU A 207 26.21 -30.98 22.75
N GLN A 208 27.18 -31.44 21.95
CA GLN A 208 27.91 -30.58 21.01
C GLN A 208 26.96 -29.97 19.97
N ALA A 209 26.13 -30.78 19.32
CA ALA A 209 25.19 -30.30 18.31
C ALA A 209 24.12 -29.36 18.89
N ARG A 210 23.65 -29.65 20.11
CA ARG A 210 22.76 -28.76 20.87
C ARG A 210 23.41 -27.41 21.15
N ALA A 211 24.64 -27.42 21.67
CA ALA A 211 25.38 -26.20 21.99
C ALA A 211 25.66 -25.34 20.75
N GLU A 212 25.95 -25.97 19.61
CA GLU A 212 26.20 -25.27 18.35
C GLU A 212 24.94 -24.54 17.85
N VAL A 213 23.77 -25.17 17.87
CA VAL A 213 22.51 -24.49 17.50
C VAL A 213 22.22 -23.30 18.41
N LEU A 214 22.42 -23.44 19.72
CA LEU A 214 22.24 -22.34 20.68
C LEU A 214 23.24 -21.20 20.47
N LYS A 215 24.47 -21.52 20.07
CA LYS A 215 25.48 -20.52 19.70
C LYS A 215 25.03 -19.76 18.45
N GLN A 216 24.67 -20.45 17.38
CA GLN A 216 24.17 -19.84 16.14
C GLN A 216 22.94 -18.95 16.37
N PHE A 217 22.02 -19.38 17.23
CA PHE A 217 20.84 -18.57 17.58
C PHE A 217 21.20 -17.28 18.34
N ARG A 218 22.18 -17.34 19.25
CA ARG A 218 22.67 -16.13 19.95
C ARG A 218 23.29 -15.14 18.97
N GLU A 219 24.19 -15.61 18.10
CA GLU A 219 24.83 -14.77 17.07
C GLU A 219 23.80 -14.14 16.12
N ALA A 220 22.82 -14.93 15.66
CA ALA A 220 21.72 -14.43 14.82
C ALA A 220 20.82 -13.43 15.56
N SER A 221 20.57 -13.63 16.86
CA SER A 221 19.80 -12.71 17.70
C SER A 221 20.52 -11.38 17.90
N GLU A 222 21.82 -11.43 18.18
CA GLU A 222 22.67 -10.25 18.32
C GLU A 222 22.71 -9.46 17.01
N THR A 223 22.91 -10.13 15.88
CA THR A 223 22.94 -9.50 14.55
C THR A 223 21.59 -8.85 14.21
N SER A 224 20.47 -9.52 14.49
CA SER A 224 19.13 -8.98 14.28
C SER A 224 18.85 -7.77 15.17
N GLN A 225 19.24 -7.83 16.45
CA GLN A 225 19.08 -6.72 17.38
C GLN A 225 19.96 -5.53 16.99
N GLN A 226 21.23 -5.75 16.63
CA GLN A 226 22.13 -4.70 16.15
C GLN A 226 21.59 -4.04 14.88
N SER A 227 21.10 -4.83 13.92
CA SER A 227 20.50 -4.31 12.69
C SER A 227 19.24 -3.49 12.96
N ARG A 228 18.43 -3.91 13.95
CA ARG A 228 17.24 -3.17 14.37
C ARG A 228 17.60 -1.84 15.03
N THR A 229 18.53 -1.84 15.99
CA THR A 229 19.00 -0.60 16.64
C THR A 229 19.60 0.35 15.61
N ALA A 230 20.46 -0.15 14.72
CA ALA A 230 21.05 0.67 13.65
C ALA A 230 19.98 1.25 12.70
N ALA A 231 18.94 0.47 12.37
CA ALA A 231 17.82 0.97 11.57
C ALA A 231 16.99 2.03 12.30
N GLU A 232 16.77 1.88 13.62
CA GLU A 232 16.09 2.88 14.45
C GLU A 232 16.90 4.18 14.52
N GLU A 233 18.22 4.09 14.74
CA GLU A 233 19.13 5.24 14.75
C GLU A 233 19.19 5.95 13.40
N ALA A 234 19.32 5.19 12.29
CA ALA A 234 19.34 5.75 10.95
C ALA A 234 18.02 6.45 10.60
N ALA A 235 16.89 5.85 10.95
CA ALA A 235 15.57 6.46 10.74
C ALA A 235 15.36 7.70 11.63
N ALA A 236 15.88 7.71 12.85
CA ALA A 236 15.87 8.88 13.73
C ALA A 236 16.69 10.04 13.14
N ALA A 237 17.92 9.75 12.69
CA ALA A 237 18.81 10.73 12.10
C ALA A 237 18.24 11.32 10.79
N GLU A 238 17.63 10.49 9.95
CA GLU A 238 16.98 10.96 8.72
C GLU A 238 15.77 11.85 9.02
N LYS A 239 14.94 11.46 9.99
CA LYS A 239 13.81 12.29 10.45
C LYS A 239 14.30 13.64 10.98
N GLU A 240 15.37 13.66 11.76
CA GLU A 240 15.97 14.90 12.29
C GLU A 240 16.47 15.80 11.16
N ARG A 241 17.17 15.25 10.16
CA ARG A 241 17.61 16.00 8.97
C ARG A 241 16.44 16.61 8.20
N GLN A 242 15.38 15.84 7.98
CA GLN A 242 14.19 16.33 7.28
C GLN A 242 13.48 17.44 8.08
N LEU A 243 13.41 17.31 9.42
CA LEU A 243 12.87 18.37 10.28
C LEU A 243 13.73 19.64 10.23
N ALA A 244 15.06 19.51 10.22
CA ALA A 244 15.97 20.66 10.09
C ALA A 244 15.80 21.35 8.72
N GLN A 245 15.66 20.58 7.64
CA GLN A 245 15.39 21.13 6.30
C GLN A 245 14.04 21.86 6.27
N LEU A 246 12.98 21.27 6.84
CA LEU A 246 11.67 21.90 6.94
C LEU A 246 11.71 23.18 7.77
N ALA A 247 12.49 23.21 8.86
CA ALA A 247 12.66 24.41 9.68
C ALA A 247 13.26 25.57 8.86
N GLY A 248 14.31 25.31 8.07
CA GLY A 248 14.87 26.33 7.17
C GLY A 248 13.89 26.80 6.08
N GLN A 249 13.06 25.89 5.55
CA GLN A 249 12.00 26.25 4.60
C GLN A 249 10.89 27.09 5.25
N ILE A 250 10.51 26.79 6.49
CA ILE A 250 9.54 27.56 7.25
C ILE A 250 10.06 28.98 7.49
N GLU A 251 11.32 29.12 7.91
CA GLU A 251 11.95 30.43 8.11
C GLU A 251 11.94 31.27 6.81
N SER A 252 12.36 30.67 5.69
CA SER A 252 12.32 31.34 4.39
C SER A 252 10.89 31.74 3.98
N ALA A 253 9.90 30.88 4.23
CA ALA A 253 8.49 31.18 3.96
C ALA A 253 7.96 32.32 4.85
N GLU A 254 8.37 32.39 6.12
CA GLU A 254 8.01 33.47 7.04
C GLU A 254 8.63 34.81 6.61
N GLN A 255 9.88 34.80 6.16
CA GLN A 255 10.52 35.98 5.55
C GLN A 255 9.76 36.44 4.30
N ALA A 256 9.31 35.51 3.45
CA ALA A 256 8.49 35.82 2.29
C ALA A 256 7.12 36.43 2.67
N VAL A 257 6.48 35.93 3.74
CA VAL A 257 5.25 36.52 4.29
C VAL A 257 5.50 37.95 4.76
N SER A 258 6.57 38.20 5.51
CA SER A 258 6.93 39.54 6.00
C SER A 258 7.22 40.52 4.85
N ALA A 259 7.95 40.07 3.82
CA ALA A 259 8.24 40.86 2.63
C ALA A 259 6.96 41.16 1.82
N ALA A 260 6.07 40.17 1.66
CA ALA A 260 4.80 40.35 0.98
C ALA A 260 3.87 41.30 1.74
N GLN A 261 3.84 41.21 3.08
CA GLN A 261 3.05 42.11 3.93
C GLN A 261 3.53 43.55 3.79
N SER A 262 4.84 43.79 3.90
CA SER A 262 5.42 45.14 3.74
C SER A 262 5.07 45.76 2.38
N ARG A 263 5.12 44.95 1.30
CA ARG A 263 4.74 45.40 -0.04
C ARG A 263 3.25 45.68 -0.18
N TYR A 264 2.41 44.82 0.42
CA TYR A 264 0.96 45.03 0.45
C TYR A 264 0.62 46.35 1.15
N ASP A 265 1.20 46.59 2.34
CA ASP A 265 0.95 47.81 3.12
C ASP A 265 1.41 49.07 2.36
N GLN A 266 2.57 49.00 1.69
CA GLN A 266 3.05 50.08 0.83
C GLN A 266 2.07 50.36 -0.31
N VAL A 267 1.73 49.36 -1.12
CA VAL A 267 0.82 49.52 -2.27
C VAL A 267 -0.57 49.96 -1.81
N GLN A 268 -1.04 49.49 -0.67
CA GLN A 268 -2.31 49.94 -0.08
C GLN A 268 -2.27 51.45 0.18
N SER A 269 -1.21 51.96 0.81
CA SER A 269 -1.08 53.39 1.08
C SER A 269 -1.00 54.24 -0.20
N GLU A 270 -0.32 53.75 -1.24
CA GLU A 270 -0.22 54.39 -2.55
C GLU A 270 -1.59 54.44 -3.26
N VAL A 271 -2.31 53.31 -3.28
CA VAL A 271 -3.65 53.19 -3.87
C VAL A 271 -4.67 54.05 -3.13
N ASP A 272 -4.62 54.11 -1.80
CA ASP A 272 -5.51 54.96 -1.01
C ASP A 272 -5.29 56.46 -1.30
N ALA A 273 -4.04 56.87 -1.46
CA ALA A 273 -3.69 58.23 -1.86
C ALA A 273 -4.17 58.56 -3.29
N GLU A 274 -3.92 57.66 -4.25
CA GLU A 274 -4.36 57.79 -5.65
C GLU A 274 -5.89 57.86 -5.76
N LEU A 275 -6.62 56.97 -5.09
CA LEU A 275 -8.09 56.97 -5.09
C LEU A 275 -8.66 58.24 -4.46
N LYS A 276 -7.99 58.81 -3.45
CA LYS A 276 -8.40 60.10 -2.87
C LYS A 276 -8.26 61.24 -3.87
N GLU A 277 -7.16 61.27 -4.63
CA GLU A 277 -6.94 62.26 -5.69
C GLU A 277 -7.96 62.12 -6.83
N ILE A 278 -8.17 60.90 -7.32
CA ILE A 278 -9.16 60.59 -8.36
C ILE A 278 -10.56 61.05 -7.94
N ARG A 279 -10.97 60.78 -6.69
CA ARG A 279 -12.28 61.23 -6.17
C ARG A 279 -12.41 62.75 -6.15
N ALA A 280 -11.35 63.47 -5.78
CA ALA A 280 -11.35 64.93 -5.79
C ALA A 280 -11.51 65.48 -7.22
N GLN A 281 -10.79 64.91 -8.19
CA GLN A 281 -10.90 65.27 -9.60
C GLN A 281 -12.30 64.97 -10.16
N GLN A 282 -12.87 63.80 -9.87
CA GLN A 282 -14.23 63.43 -10.29
C GLN A 282 -15.29 64.38 -9.73
N GLN A 283 -15.14 64.86 -8.48
CA GLN A 283 -16.04 65.86 -7.91
C GLN A 283 -15.98 67.18 -8.68
N SER A 284 -14.77 67.64 -9.03
CA SER A 284 -14.58 68.85 -9.85
C SER A 284 -15.23 68.69 -11.23
N LEU A 285 -14.91 67.61 -11.95
CA LEU A 285 -15.47 67.34 -13.28
C LEU A 285 -16.99 67.22 -13.28
N THR A 286 -17.57 66.66 -12.21
CA THR A 286 -19.02 66.58 -12.04
C THR A 286 -19.64 67.97 -11.88
N ALA A 287 -19.00 68.86 -11.13
CA ALA A 287 -19.45 70.24 -10.98
C ALA A 287 -19.36 71.01 -12.31
N ASP A 288 -18.24 70.88 -13.02
CA ASP A 288 -18.01 71.53 -14.32
C ASP A 288 -19.01 71.04 -15.37
N ARG A 289 -19.25 69.74 -15.43
CA ARG A 289 -20.23 69.14 -16.33
C ARG A 289 -21.64 69.67 -16.06
N ARG A 290 -22.06 69.72 -14.80
CA ARG A 290 -23.37 70.30 -14.42
C ARG A 290 -23.49 71.75 -14.86
N ARG A 291 -22.42 72.54 -14.72
CA ARG A 291 -22.40 73.93 -15.18
C ARG A 291 -22.61 74.02 -16.69
N VAL A 292 -21.85 73.25 -17.48
CA VAL A 292 -21.99 73.20 -18.95
C VAL A 292 -23.38 72.74 -19.37
N GLU A 293 -23.96 71.76 -18.69
CA GLU A 293 -25.31 71.25 -18.95
C GLU A 293 -26.39 72.31 -18.65
N LEU A 294 -26.25 73.07 -17.56
CA LEU A 294 -27.15 74.18 -17.21
C LEU A 294 -27.05 75.33 -18.22
N GLU A 295 -25.83 75.71 -18.64
CA GLU A 295 -25.61 76.69 -19.70
C GLU A 295 -26.25 76.23 -21.02
N GLY A 296 -26.05 74.97 -21.40
CA GLY A 296 -26.66 74.38 -22.59
C GLY A 296 -28.19 74.35 -22.53
N ALA A 297 -28.77 74.07 -21.37
CA ALA A 297 -30.22 74.14 -21.16
C ALA A 297 -30.76 75.58 -21.28
N SER A 298 -29.98 76.60 -20.90
CA SER A 298 -30.33 78.00 -21.15
C SER A 298 -30.34 78.31 -22.65
N VAL A 299 -29.28 77.96 -23.37
CA VAL A 299 -29.16 78.20 -24.82
C VAL A 299 -30.27 77.50 -25.60
N ARG A 300 -30.64 76.27 -25.23
CA ARG A 300 -31.78 75.54 -25.84
C ARG A 300 -33.11 76.27 -25.67
N ARG A 301 -33.37 76.87 -24.50
CA ARG A 301 -34.56 77.69 -24.26
C ARG A 301 -34.58 78.93 -25.13
N GLU A 302 -33.43 79.60 -25.29
CA GLU A 302 -33.31 80.76 -26.18
C GLU A 302 -33.54 80.41 -27.65
N ILE A 303 -32.97 79.29 -28.13
CA ILE A 303 -33.21 78.78 -29.49
C ILE A 303 -34.70 78.57 -29.72
N THR A 304 -35.39 77.89 -28.77
CA THR A 304 -36.82 77.62 -28.85
C THR A 304 -37.64 78.92 -28.92
N ALA A 305 -37.31 79.92 -28.10
CA ALA A 305 -37.96 81.23 -28.13
C ALA A 305 -37.78 81.94 -29.48
N ILE A 306 -36.59 81.85 -30.08
CA ILE A 306 -36.30 82.43 -31.40
C ILE A 306 -37.04 81.70 -32.51
N ASP A 307 -37.11 80.37 -32.47
CA ASP A 307 -37.86 79.58 -33.44
C ASP A 307 -39.35 79.94 -33.41
N LEU A 308 -39.94 80.12 -32.22
CA LEU A 308 -41.32 80.60 -32.06
C LEU A 308 -41.50 81.99 -32.68
N ARG A 309 -40.55 82.92 -32.46
CA ARG A 309 -40.59 84.27 -33.04
C ARG A 309 -40.46 84.26 -34.57
N ILE A 310 -39.58 83.42 -35.12
CA ILE A 310 -39.45 83.23 -36.57
C ILE A 310 -40.76 82.71 -37.15
N ALA A 311 -41.36 81.69 -36.54
CA ALA A 311 -42.62 81.11 -37.00
C ALA A 311 -43.76 82.15 -36.97
N GLU A 312 -43.83 82.98 -35.92
CA GLU A 312 -44.78 84.08 -35.83
C GLU A 312 -44.59 85.10 -36.96
N LEU A 313 -43.36 85.58 -37.19
CA LEU A 313 -43.05 86.56 -38.25
C LEU A 313 -43.36 86.03 -39.64
N LEU A 314 -43.09 84.76 -39.92
CA LEU A 314 -43.44 84.14 -41.20
C LEU A 314 -44.95 84.03 -41.37
N ARG A 315 -45.68 83.65 -40.31
CA ARG A 315 -47.15 83.62 -40.33
C ARG A 315 -47.75 85.01 -40.60
N LEU A 316 -47.18 86.06 -40.01
CA LEU A 316 -47.58 87.45 -40.28
C LEU A 316 -47.29 87.84 -41.73
N ALA A 317 -46.11 87.50 -42.25
CA ALA A 317 -45.74 87.77 -43.63
C ALA A 317 -46.67 87.13 -44.66
N ASP A 318 -47.16 85.92 -44.38
CA ASP A 318 -48.07 85.20 -45.28
C ASP A 318 -49.52 85.70 -45.19
N ALA A 319 -49.90 86.32 -44.07
CA ALA A 319 -51.22 86.93 -43.88
C ALA A 319 -51.30 88.38 -44.41
N GLU A 320 -50.17 89.04 -44.57
CA GLU A 320 -50.07 90.45 -44.96
C GLU A 320 -50.28 90.63 -46.48
N LYS A 321 -51.13 91.59 -46.85
CA LYS A 321 -51.47 91.89 -48.25
C LYS A 321 -50.53 92.91 -48.87
N ASP A 322 -49.96 93.81 -48.05
CA ASP A 322 -48.96 94.76 -48.53
C ASP A 322 -47.61 94.06 -48.76
N PRO A 323 -47.10 94.03 -50.00
CA PRO A 323 -45.84 93.37 -50.32
C PRO A 323 -44.64 93.95 -49.55
N ILE A 324 -44.65 95.25 -49.23
CA ILE A 324 -43.55 95.90 -48.51
C ILE A 324 -43.50 95.42 -47.07
N LEU A 325 -44.66 95.38 -46.39
CA LEU A 325 -44.75 94.89 -45.01
C LEU A 325 -44.45 93.39 -44.92
N SER A 326 -44.96 92.59 -45.86
CA SER A 326 -44.63 91.17 -45.94
C SER A 326 -43.12 90.93 -46.11
N GLN A 327 -42.46 91.70 -46.99
CA GLN A 327 -41.01 91.65 -47.16
C GLN A 327 -40.25 92.10 -45.89
N GLY A 328 -40.78 93.09 -45.17
CA GLY A 328 -40.26 93.53 -43.88
C GLY A 328 -40.25 92.40 -42.85
N TYR A 329 -41.37 91.70 -42.67
CA TYR A 329 -41.46 90.55 -41.75
C TYR A 329 -40.53 89.41 -42.14
N ARG A 330 -40.41 89.08 -43.44
CA ARG A 330 -39.45 88.06 -43.93
C ARG A 330 -38.00 88.45 -43.67
N SER A 331 -37.67 89.73 -43.81
CA SER A 331 -36.32 90.26 -43.52
C SER A 331 -36.02 90.22 -42.03
N GLU A 332 -37.00 90.52 -41.17
CA GLU A 332 -36.86 90.36 -39.72
C GLU A 332 -36.68 88.88 -39.34
N ALA A 333 -37.48 87.98 -39.90
CA ALA A 333 -37.34 86.54 -39.70
C ALA A 333 -35.94 86.04 -40.10
N ALA A 334 -35.37 86.55 -41.20
CA ALA A 334 -34.01 86.23 -41.61
C ALA A 334 -32.96 86.69 -40.58
N ARG A 335 -33.12 87.87 -39.97
CA ARG A 335 -32.24 88.33 -38.87
C ARG A 335 -32.31 87.42 -37.64
N TRP A 336 -33.51 87.00 -37.27
CA TRP A 336 -33.70 86.05 -36.17
C TRP A 336 -33.09 84.68 -36.47
N ARG A 337 -33.14 84.19 -37.73
CA ARG A 337 -32.47 82.95 -38.15
C ARG A 337 -30.95 83.02 -37.92
N ILE A 338 -30.30 84.13 -38.28
CA ILE A 338 -28.86 84.31 -38.01
C ILE A 338 -28.57 84.22 -36.50
N SER A 339 -29.42 84.84 -35.67
CA SER A 339 -29.30 84.80 -34.21
C SER A 339 -29.50 83.39 -33.62
N ARG A 340 -30.38 82.59 -34.23
CA ARG A 340 -30.57 81.17 -33.88
C ARG A 340 -29.34 80.35 -34.27
N ASP A 341 -28.83 80.52 -35.47
CA ASP A 341 -27.71 79.74 -35.99
C ASP A 341 -26.44 79.97 -35.13
N ALA A 342 -26.22 81.21 -34.67
CA ALA A 342 -25.16 81.51 -33.70
C ALA A 342 -25.33 80.74 -32.36
N ARG A 343 -26.56 80.58 -31.88
CA ARG A 343 -26.84 79.80 -30.65
C ARG A 343 -26.72 78.31 -30.86
N LEU A 344 -27.04 77.80 -32.05
CA LEU A 344 -26.82 76.39 -32.40
C LEU A 344 -25.32 76.06 -32.39
N VAL A 345 -24.47 76.95 -32.91
CA VAL A 345 -23.01 76.81 -32.83
C VAL A 345 -22.56 76.76 -31.36
N ARG A 346 -23.05 77.69 -30.53
CA ARG A 346 -22.73 77.69 -29.09
C ARG A 346 -23.20 76.42 -28.37
N LEU A 347 -24.38 75.91 -28.71
CA LEU A 347 -24.89 74.66 -28.15
C LEU A 347 -23.98 73.48 -28.52
N ALA A 348 -23.56 73.39 -29.79
CA ALA A 348 -22.64 72.35 -30.24
C ALA A 348 -21.25 72.44 -29.58
N GLU A 349 -20.77 73.64 -29.22
CA GLU A 349 -19.58 73.80 -28.38
C GLU A 349 -19.77 73.24 -26.97
N LEU A 350 -20.89 73.57 -26.33
CA LEU A 350 -21.22 73.09 -24.98
C LEU A 350 -21.38 71.57 -24.95
N GLU A 351 -22.02 70.98 -25.96
CA GLU A 351 -22.15 69.53 -26.08
C GLU A 351 -20.81 68.83 -26.30
N ARG A 352 -19.92 69.40 -27.12
CA ARG A 352 -18.53 68.91 -27.25
C ARG A 352 -17.77 69.00 -25.93
N SER A 353 -17.94 70.09 -25.18
CA SER A 353 -17.32 70.26 -23.87
C SER A 353 -17.85 69.23 -22.85
N ALA A 354 -19.16 69.00 -22.80
CA ALA A 354 -19.76 67.98 -21.93
C ALA A 354 -19.28 66.57 -22.28
N ALA A 355 -19.15 66.24 -23.57
CA ALA A 355 -18.61 64.97 -24.03
C ALA A 355 -17.13 64.78 -23.61
N ALA A 356 -16.32 65.84 -23.71
CA ALA A 356 -14.93 65.80 -23.25
C ALA A 356 -14.82 65.54 -21.74
N LEU A 357 -15.61 66.25 -20.92
CA LEU A 357 -15.65 66.03 -19.46
C LEU A 357 -16.13 64.61 -19.09
N ALA A 358 -17.08 64.06 -19.84
CA ALA A 358 -17.55 62.68 -19.64
C ALA A 358 -16.44 61.65 -19.98
N ALA A 359 -15.69 61.86 -21.06
CA ALA A 359 -14.57 61.00 -21.42
C ALA A 359 -13.45 61.04 -20.36
N GLU A 360 -13.15 62.22 -19.81
CA GLU A 360 -12.18 62.39 -18.73
C GLU A 360 -12.63 61.67 -17.44
N SER A 361 -13.90 61.80 -17.07
CA SER A 361 -14.46 61.05 -15.93
C SER A 361 -14.37 59.53 -16.13
N GLN A 362 -14.56 59.03 -17.36
CA GLN A 362 -14.41 57.61 -17.67
C GLN A 362 -12.94 57.15 -17.58
N SER A 363 -12.00 58.01 -18.01
CA SER A 363 -10.56 57.77 -17.84
C SER A 363 -10.20 57.59 -16.36
N LEU A 364 -10.66 58.50 -15.50
CA LEU A 364 -10.43 58.43 -14.05
C LEU A 364 -11.04 57.17 -13.41
N ALA A 365 -12.21 56.73 -13.87
CA ALA A 365 -12.82 55.48 -13.41
C ALA A 365 -11.93 54.27 -13.76
N ARG A 366 -11.40 54.20 -14.98
CA ARG A 366 -10.46 53.13 -15.39
C ARG A 366 -9.16 53.15 -14.57
N GLN A 367 -8.66 54.34 -14.21
CA GLN A 367 -7.50 54.47 -13.34
C GLN A 367 -7.78 53.92 -11.94
N ALA A 368 -8.95 54.23 -11.37
CA ALA A 368 -9.38 53.69 -10.08
C ALA A 368 -9.48 52.15 -10.10
N ASP A 369 -10.08 51.57 -11.14
CA ASP A 369 -10.19 50.12 -11.31
C ASP A 369 -8.81 49.46 -11.44
N ALA A 370 -7.88 50.10 -12.15
CA ALA A 370 -6.50 49.64 -12.29
C ALA A 370 -5.76 49.68 -10.94
N ALA A 371 -5.91 50.76 -10.16
CA ALA A 371 -5.34 50.90 -8.83
C ALA A 371 -5.84 49.81 -7.88
N GLN A 372 -7.15 49.54 -7.85
CA GLN A 372 -7.74 48.46 -7.06
C GLN A 372 -7.23 47.08 -7.50
N SER A 373 -7.10 46.86 -8.80
CA SER A 373 -6.57 45.60 -9.35
C SER A 373 -5.12 45.35 -8.89
N ARG A 374 -4.28 46.39 -8.80
CA ARG A 374 -2.92 46.29 -8.24
C ARG A 374 -2.92 45.84 -6.78
N LEU A 375 -3.80 46.43 -5.96
CA LEU A 375 -3.93 46.03 -4.55
C LEU A 375 -4.40 44.58 -4.42
N GLN A 376 -5.38 44.16 -5.22
CA GLN A 376 -5.87 42.77 -5.21
C GLN A 376 -4.77 41.78 -5.59
N GLN A 377 -3.91 42.13 -6.55
CA GLN A 377 -2.76 41.29 -6.92
C GLN A 377 -1.81 41.11 -5.72
N GLN A 378 -1.51 42.17 -4.95
CA GLN A 378 -0.68 42.05 -3.74
C GLN A 378 -1.37 41.29 -2.60
N ALA A 379 -2.69 41.43 -2.46
CA ALA A 379 -3.44 40.62 -1.49
C ALA A 379 -3.31 39.12 -1.79
N ASN A 380 -3.38 38.75 -3.07
CA ASN A 380 -3.25 37.36 -3.51
C ASN A 380 -1.82 36.82 -3.29
N THR A 381 -0.78 37.61 -3.54
CA THR A 381 0.62 37.19 -3.26
C THR A 381 0.83 36.95 -1.77
N LEU A 382 0.37 37.86 -0.90
CA LEU A 382 0.42 37.69 0.55
C LEU A 382 -0.31 36.42 1.01
N ALA A 383 -1.55 36.20 0.54
CA ALA A 383 -2.32 35.01 0.90
C ALA A 383 -1.61 33.71 0.48
N SER A 384 -1.01 33.67 -0.71
CA SER A 384 -0.26 32.50 -1.18
C SER A 384 0.99 32.20 -0.34
N ALA A 385 1.70 33.24 0.12
CA ALA A 385 2.87 33.09 0.98
C ALA A 385 2.46 32.52 2.35
N GLN A 386 1.38 33.04 2.94
CA GLN A 386 0.82 32.56 4.20
C GLN A 386 0.39 31.09 4.11
N GLN A 387 -0.28 30.68 3.02
CA GLN A 387 -0.70 29.30 2.83
C GLN A 387 0.50 28.36 2.70
N THR A 388 1.58 28.79 2.05
CA THR A 388 2.82 28.01 1.92
C THR A 388 3.46 27.76 3.28
N ALA A 389 3.60 28.80 4.11
CA ALA A 389 4.13 28.68 5.47
C ALA A 389 3.28 27.73 6.32
N LEU A 390 1.95 27.82 6.24
CA LEU A 390 1.04 26.92 6.97
C LEU A 390 1.23 25.45 6.56
N ARG A 391 1.34 25.16 5.25
CA ARG A 391 1.53 23.79 4.74
C ARG A 391 2.84 23.20 5.25
N LEU A 392 3.93 23.96 5.22
CA LEU A 392 5.24 23.50 5.72
C LEU A 392 5.19 23.19 7.23
N ARG A 393 4.54 24.04 8.04
CA ARG A 393 4.33 23.78 9.48
C ARG A 393 3.53 22.51 9.73
N GLN A 394 2.47 22.27 8.95
CA GLN A 394 1.67 21.04 9.06
C GLN A 394 2.49 19.80 8.66
N GLN A 395 3.33 19.88 7.62
CA GLN A 395 4.22 18.80 7.24
C GLN A 395 5.23 18.49 8.35
N ALA A 396 5.87 19.52 8.93
CA ALA A 396 6.79 19.36 10.06
C ALA A 396 6.10 18.71 11.27
N ALA A 397 4.87 19.14 11.61
CA ALA A 397 4.10 18.55 12.70
C ALA A 397 3.71 17.08 12.46
N ARG A 398 3.38 16.72 11.21
CA ARG A 398 3.11 15.32 10.84
C ARG A 398 4.36 14.46 10.96
N LEU A 399 5.48 14.94 10.43
CA LEU A 399 6.75 14.23 10.50
C LEU A 399 7.22 14.07 11.95
N SER A 400 7.13 15.12 12.77
CA SER A 400 7.50 15.05 14.19
C SER A 400 6.65 14.03 14.97
N GLY A 401 5.36 13.90 14.64
CA GLY A 401 4.44 12.92 15.24
C GLY A 401 4.62 11.47 14.75
N GLN A 402 5.33 11.22 13.64
CA GLN A 402 5.56 9.85 13.16
C GLN A 402 6.48 9.07 14.10
N ARG A 403 6.06 7.85 14.47
CA ARG A 403 6.89 6.92 15.24
C ARG A 403 7.98 6.34 14.37
N ILE A 404 9.19 6.26 14.91
CA ILE A 404 10.32 5.58 14.26
C ILE A 404 10.16 4.08 14.48
N SER A 405 10.34 3.29 13.43
CA SER A 405 10.29 1.83 13.51
C SER A 405 11.57 1.22 12.96
N GLY A 406 12.21 0.31 13.70
CA GLY A 406 13.35 -0.48 13.23
C GLY A 406 13.00 -1.64 12.30
N GLY A 407 11.71 -1.83 12.00
CA GLY A 407 11.20 -2.93 11.18
C GLY A 407 11.46 -2.76 9.68
N THR A 408 12.72 -2.65 9.28
CA THR A 408 13.10 -2.66 7.86
C THR A 408 12.93 -4.05 7.25
N ALA A 409 12.82 -4.15 5.93
CA ALA A 409 12.71 -5.44 5.25
C ALA A 409 13.89 -6.38 5.58
N GLN A 410 15.09 -5.82 5.77
CA GLN A 410 16.28 -6.56 6.20
C GLN A 410 16.14 -7.12 7.62
N VAL A 411 15.67 -6.31 8.58
CA VAL A 411 15.44 -6.78 9.96
C VAL A 411 14.39 -7.88 9.99
N LEU A 412 13.30 -7.75 9.23
CA LEU A 412 12.27 -8.77 9.13
C LEU A 412 12.76 -10.07 8.50
N ASP A 413 13.62 -10.00 7.48
CA ASP A 413 14.26 -11.19 6.90
C ASP A 413 15.19 -11.87 7.88
N LEU A 414 16.01 -11.11 8.62
CA LEU A 414 16.87 -11.64 9.68
C LEU A 414 16.05 -12.30 10.79
N GLU A 415 14.96 -11.67 11.25
CA GLU A 415 14.06 -12.25 12.25
C GLU A 415 13.40 -13.54 11.76
N ARG A 416 12.96 -13.57 10.49
CA ARG A 416 12.38 -14.77 9.87
C ARG A 416 13.41 -15.90 9.79
N ARG A 417 14.63 -15.62 9.34
CA ARG A 417 15.73 -16.60 9.29
C ARG A 417 16.10 -17.09 10.68
N ARG A 418 16.16 -16.21 11.66
CA ARG A 418 16.46 -16.55 13.06
C ARG A 418 15.44 -17.53 13.66
N GLY A 419 14.18 -17.53 13.21
CA GLY A 419 13.16 -18.46 13.70
C GLY A 419 13.05 -19.78 12.92
N ALA A 420 13.64 -19.88 11.74
CA ALA A 420 13.43 -21.00 10.83
C ALA A 420 14.23 -22.24 11.25
N LEU A 421 13.54 -23.37 11.49
CA LEU A 421 14.18 -24.65 11.85
C LEU A 421 15.28 -25.07 10.87
N THR A 422 15.04 -24.89 9.58
CA THR A 422 15.95 -25.34 8.51
C THR A 422 17.33 -24.69 8.55
N ASN A 423 17.49 -23.56 9.24
CA ASN A 423 18.78 -22.90 9.40
C ASN A 423 19.64 -23.55 10.49
N TYR A 424 19.02 -24.26 11.42
CA TYR A 424 19.68 -24.86 12.58
C TYR A 424 19.72 -26.38 12.51
N VAL A 425 18.67 -26.97 11.94
CA VAL A 425 18.49 -28.41 11.80
C VAL A 425 18.28 -28.70 10.31
N PRO A 426 19.36 -28.97 9.56
CA PRO A 426 19.23 -29.38 8.18
C PRO A 426 18.45 -30.69 8.09
N LEU A 427 17.96 -30.99 6.89
CA LEU A 427 17.30 -32.26 6.64
C LEU A 427 18.26 -33.41 7.02
N PRO A 428 17.81 -34.40 7.84
CA PRO A 428 18.70 -35.37 8.49
C PRO A 428 19.38 -36.36 7.55
N VAL A 429 18.93 -36.42 6.29
CA VAL A 429 19.45 -37.25 5.21
C VAL A 429 19.24 -36.52 3.88
N SER A 430 20.10 -36.76 2.90
CA SER A 430 19.89 -36.26 1.54
C SER A 430 18.77 -37.05 0.86
N LEU A 431 17.69 -36.38 0.45
CA LEU A 431 16.56 -37.07 -0.23
C LEU A 431 17.01 -37.79 -1.50
N GLU A 432 17.98 -37.24 -2.23
CA GLU A 432 18.54 -37.86 -3.44
C GLU A 432 19.40 -39.10 -3.14
N GLU A 433 20.09 -39.12 -2.00
CA GLU A 433 20.85 -40.29 -1.57
C GLU A 433 19.91 -41.41 -1.11
N GLU A 434 18.87 -41.08 -0.34
CA GLU A 434 17.87 -42.07 0.06
C GLU A 434 17.06 -42.58 -1.13
N LYS A 435 16.74 -41.72 -2.10
CA LYS A 435 16.17 -42.15 -3.39
C LYS A 435 17.11 -43.13 -4.10
N ARG A 436 18.39 -42.80 -4.25
CA ARG A 436 19.38 -43.69 -4.88
C ARG A 436 19.54 -45.02 -4.12
N ARG A 437 19.60 -44.98 -2.79
CA ARG A 437 19.67 -46.17 -1.94
C ARG A 437 18.43 -47.04 -2.11
N LEU A 438 17.25 -46.43 -2.12
CA LEU A 438 15.98 -47.15 -2.28
C LEU A 438 15.89 -47.81 -3.65
N LEU A 439 16.36 -47.13 -4.71
CA LEU A 439 16.40 -47.70 -6.06
C LEU A 439 17.45 -48.80 -6.22
N GLY A 440 18.64 -48.65 -5.64
CA GLY A 440 19.70 -49.66 -5.69
C GLY A 440 19.45 -50.89 -4.83
N ALA A 441 18.55 -50.82 -3.84
CA ALA A 441 18.14 -51.95 -3.02
C ALA A 441 17.04 -52.81 -3.67
N LEU A 442 16.55 -52.43 -4.85
CA LEU A 442 15.57 -53.22 -5.59
C LEU A 442 16.31 -54.33 -6.36
N PRO A 443 15.88 -55.60 -6.25
CA PRO A 443 16.46 -56.66 -7.05
C PRO A 443 16.21 -56.37 -8.54
N GLU A 444 17.26 -56.46 -9.36
CA GLU A 444 17.18 -56.33 -10.82
C GLU A 444 16.25 -57.38 -11.45
#